data_AF-A0A1F6ILU5-F1
#
_entry.id   AF-A0A1F6ILU5-F1
#
_cell.length_a   1.000
_cell.length_b   1.000
_cell.length_c   1.000
_cell.angle_alpha   90.00
_cell.angle_beta   90.00
_cell.angle_gamma   90.00
#
_symmetry.space_group_name_H-M   'P 1'
#
loop_
_entity.id
_entity.type
_entity.pdbx_description
1 polymer ?
#
loop_
_entity_poly.entity_id
_entity_poly.type
_entity_poly.pdbx_seq_one_letter_code
_entity_poly.pdbx_strand_id
1 'polypeptide(L)'
;MEGDIKMQEGKKTVAVLYIEPTQAYLYGSNITNYLLLKFPPDVVSDQEIVDLENFSKLFWEFFQQHQVTPSHILILLSTGLTFEKEFPDTLSSIDVDKDIKEFIDTVPFDEIVSNIYKLNKKEKVVAINKKLCDEILSILGKLQFQVIAFVPESIAHEVVSELANNLDLSVLLSNADYLKQYSLLKTENTEMYKTTGKKKTEKKRLIFLGGVFFILLAILMVLLIGNVPSNLRQ
;
A
#
# COMPACT_ATOMS: atom_id res chain seq x y z
N MET A 1 53.36 -14.75 7.00
CA MET A 1 52.12 -15.43 7.42
C MET A 1 51.30 -14.40 8.17
N GLU A 2 50.61 -13.54 7.44
CA GLU A 2 49.65 -12.58 8.01
C GLU A 2 48.28 -13.04 7.57
N GLY A 3 47.52 -13.57 8.53
CA GLY A 3 46.14 -13.95 8.33
C GLY A 3 45.28 -12.70 8.46
N ASP A 4 44.71 -12.25 7.35
CA ASP A 4 43.61 -11.31 7.36
C ASP A 4 42.40 -11.97 8.03
N ILE A 5 42.19 -11.64 9.30
CA ILE A 5 40.95 -11.88 10.00
C ILE A 5 39.93 -10.88 9.41
N LYS A 6 39.30 -11.28 8.30
CA LYS A 6 38.00 -10.70 7.93
C LYS A 6 37.02 -11.12 9.00
N MET A 7 36.74 -10.19 9.93
CA MET A 7 35.57 -10.26 10.80
C MET A 7 34.35 -10.51 9.92
N GLN A 8 33.76 -11.68 10.05
CA GLN A 8 32.47 -11.97 9.47
C GLN A 8 31.45 -11.11 10.24
N GLU A 9 31.02 -9.99 9.65
CA GLU A 9 29.77 -9.35 10.06
C GLU A 9 28.69 -10.43 10.07
N GLY A 10 28.16 -10.74 11.25
CA GLY A 10 27.07 -11.70 11.38
C GLY A 10 25.93 -11.29 10.45
N LYS A 11 25.51 -12.20 9.57
CA LYS A 11 24.41 -12.00 8.63
C LYS A 11 23.20 -11.47 9.40
N LYS A 12 22.91 -10.17 9.27
CA LYS A 12 21.77 -9.52 9.94
C LYS A 12 20.50 -10.27 9.59
N THR A 13 19.74 -10.70 10.60
CA THR A 13 18.44 -11.35 10.38
C THR A 13 17.48 -10.34 9.76
N VAL A 14 17.00 -10.66 8.56
CA VAL A 14 16.01 -9.86 7.85
C VAL A 14 14.67 -10.61 7.92
N ALA A 15 13.61 -9.86 8.21
CA ALA A 15 12.23 -10.29 8.05
C ALA A 15 11.59 -9.54 6.87
N VAL A 16 10.56 -10.12 6.26
CA VAL A 16 9.71 -9.48 5.26
C VAL A 16 8.32 -9.31 5.85
N LEU A 17 7.81 -8.09 5.87
CA LEU A 17 6.42 -7.78 6.16
C LEU A 17 5.73 -7.42 4.85
N TYR A 18 4.95 -8.35 4.31
CA TYR A 18 4.15 -8.14 3.12
C TYR A 18 2.77 -7.60 3.51
N ILE A 19 2.40 -6.43 3.00
CA ILE A 19 1.19 -5.70 3.40
C ILE A 19 0.21 -5.62 2.23
N GLU A 20 -1.00 -6.05 2.50
CA GLU A 20 -2.18 -5.99 1.65
C GLU A 20 -3.22 -5.03 2.25
N PRO A 21 -4.25 -4.61 1.48
CA PRO A 21 -5.26 -3.67 1.98
C PRO A 21 -5.99 -4.11 3.25
N THR A 22 -6.12 -5.41 3.49
CA THR A 22 -6.92 -5.96 4.60
C THR A 22 -6.12 -6.85 5.56
N GLN A 23 -4.82 -7.05 5.30
CA GLN A 23 -3.99 -7.96 6.08
C GLN A 23 -2.51 -7.75 5.80
N ALA A 24 -1.65 -8.31 6.64
CA ALA A 24 -0.22 -8.41 6.42
C ALA A 24 0.31 -9.80 6.78
N TYR A 25 1.37 -10.20 6.11
CA TYR A 25 2.06 -11.46 6.27
C TYR A 25 3.50 -11.18 6.72
N LEU A 26 3.89 -11.74 7.86
CA LEU A 26 5.27 -11.67 8.34
C LEU A 26 6.00 -12.98 8.04
N TYR A 27 7.15 -12.86 7.41
CA TYR A 27 8.07 -13.94 7.07
C TYR A 27 9.48 -13.62 7.60
N GLY A 28 10.26 -14.63 7.97
CA GLY A 28 11.60 -14.41 8.51
C GLY A 28 12.32 -15.71 8.83
N SER A 29 13.63 -15.64 9.08
CA SER A 29 14.48 -16.84 9.26
C SER A 29 14.05 -17.76 10.41
N ASN A 30 13.33 -17.24 11.41
CA ASN A 30 12.84 -18.00 12.56
C ASN A 30 11.32 -18.28 12.48
N ILE A 31 10.68 -18.06 11.32
CA ILE A 31 9.25 -18.27 11.09
C ILE A 31 9.12 -19.38 10.05
N THR A 32 8.55 -20.53 10.42
CA THR A 32 8.53 -21.74 9.57
C THR A 32 7.59 -21.61 8.36
N ASN A 33 6.50 -20.83 8.49
CA ASN A 33 5.58 -20.48 7.41
C ASN A 33 5.49 -18.96 7.35
N TYR A 34 4.32 -18.39 7.58
CA TYR A 34 4.11 -16.96 7.77
C TYR A 34 3.22 -16.73 8.99
N LEU A 35 3.25 -15.52 9.53
CA LEU A 35 2.31 -15.07 10.54
C LEU A 35 1.35 -14.06 9.90
N LEU A 36 0.05 -14.26 10.09
CA LEU A 36 -1.00 -13.44 9.48
C LEU A 36 -1.52 -12.41 10.49
N LEU A 37 -1.44 -11.14 10.13
CA LEU A 37 -2.08 -10.03 10.82
C LEU A 37 -3.28 -9.56 9.98
N LYS A 38 -4.49 -9.59 10.53
CA LYS A 38 -5.68 -9.06 9.83
C LYS A 38 -5.91 -7.61 10.20
N PHE A 39 -6.40 -6.81 9.26
CA PHE A 39 -6.86 -5.45 9.47
C PHE A 39 -8.39 -5.42 9.42
N PRO A 40 -9.06 -5.30 10.57
CA PRO A 40 -10.50 -5.12 10.63
C PRO A 40 -10.95 -3.84 9.91
N PRO A 41 -12.13 -3.82 9.27
CA PRO A 41 -12.61 -2.69 8.48
C PRO A 41 -12.90 -1.43 9.30
N ASP A 42 -13.08 -1.57 10.62
CA ASP A 42 -13.20 -0.50 11.60
C ASP A 42 -11.85 0.06 12.07
N VAL A 43 -10.73 -0.55 11.64
CA VAL A 43 -9.36 -0.10 11.93
C VAL A 43 -8.68 0.42 10.66
N VAL A 44 -8.79 -0.31 9.56
CA VAL A 44 -8.31 0.09 8.23
C VAL A 44 -9.45 -0.05 7.23
N SER A 45 -9.77 1.02 6.52
CA SER A 45 -10.83 1.06 5.52
C SER A 45 -10.38 1.85 4.32
N ASP A 46 -10.65 1.37 3.10
CA ASP A 46 -10.27 2.05 1.86
C ASP A 46 -8.77 2.46 1.81
N GLN A 47 -7.89 1.61 2.35
CA GLN A 47 -6.43 1.83 2.47
C GLN A 47 -6.04 3.00 3.40
N GLU A 48 -6.97 3.48 4.22
CA GLU A 48 -6.75 4.49 5.26
C GLU A 48 -6.85 3.88 6.65
N ILE A 49 -6.02 4.39 7.56
CA ILE A 49 -6.12 4.09 8.99
C ILE A 49 -7.23 4.97 9.58
N VAL A 50 -8.37 4.35 9.87
CA VAL A 50 -9.55 5.01 10.46
C VAL A 50 -9.51 5.01 11.99
N ASP A 51 -8.80 4.06 12.60
CA ASP A 51 -8.54 4.01 14.04
C ASP A 51 -7.05 3.74 14.30
N LEU A 52 -6.31 4.81 14.62
CA LEU A 52 -4.87 4.74 14.85
C LEU A 52 -4.49 3.98 16.13
N GLU A 53 -5.32 4.08 17.17
CA GLU A 53 -5.05 3.44 18.46
C GLU A 53 -5.16 1.92 18.30
N ASN A 54 -6.25 1.45 17.70
CA ASN A 54 -6.44 0.03 17.43
C ASN A 54 -5.46 -0.49 16.38
N PHE A 55 -5.10 0.32 15.37
CA PHE A 55 -4.05 -0.06 14.40
C PHE A 55 -2.70 -0.31 15.08
N SER A 56 -2.28 0.60 15.96
CA SER A 56 -1.04 0.44 16.75
C SER A 56 -1.09 -0.78 17.67
N LYS A 57 -2.25 -0.99 18.31
CA LYS A 57 -2.49 -2.12 19.21
C LYS A 57 -2.42 -3.46 18.47
N LEU A 58 -3.00 -3.57 17.28
CA LEU A 58 -2.97 -4.79 16.45
C LEU A 58 -1.54 -5.24 16.19
N PHE A 59 -0.66 -4.32 15.79
CA PHE A 59 0.76 -4.63 15.58
C PHE A 59 1.40 -5.06 16.90
N TRP A 60 1.23 -4.29 17.97
CA TRP A 60 1.83 -4.63 19.27
C TRP A 60 1.43 -6.03 19.75
N GLU A 61 0.13 -6.35 19.73
CA GLU A 61 -0.39 -7.66 20.12
C GLU A 61 0.14 -8.77 19.21
N PHE A 62 0.17 -8.54 17.90
CA PHE A 62 0.68 -9.51 16.93
C PHE A 62 2.15 -9.89 17.17
N PHE A 63 3.03 -8.89 17.33
CA PHE A 63 4.45 -9.15 17.57
C PHE A 63 4.69 -9.81 18.95
N GLN A 64 3.91 -9.43 19.97
CA GLN A 64 4.00 -10.03 21.31
C GLN A 64 3.48 -11.49 21.34
N GLN A 65 2.29 -11.73 20.78
CA GLN A 65 1.65 -13.05 20.75
C GLN A 65 2.54 -14.09 20.08
N HIS A 66 3.23 -13.70 19.01
CA HIS A 66 4.11 -14.59 18.25
C HIS A 66 5.58 -14.52 18.69
N GLN A 67 5.89 -13.79 19.77
CA GLN A 67 7.25 -13.65 20.34
C GLN A 67 8.29 -13.28 19.27
N VAL A 68 7.89 -12.43 18.33
CA VAL A 68 8.75 -12.03 17.22
C VAL A 68 9.81 -11.09 17.77
N THR A 69 11.07 -11.49 17.65
CA THR A 69 12.20 -10.68 18.08
C THR A 69 12.44 -9.51 17.13
N PRO A 70 12.70 -8.29 17.62
CA PRO A 70 13.05 -7.15 16.77
C PRO A 70 14.25 -7.45 15.86
N SER A 71 14.13 -7.10 14.58
CA SER A 71 15.14 -7.36 13.56
C SER A 71 15.14 -6.28 12.48
N HIS A 72 15.98 -6.45 11.44
CA HIS A 72 15.81 -5.66 10.21
C HIS A 72 14.57 -6.17 9.49
N ILE A 73 13.76 -5.27 8.94
CA ILE A 73 12.50 -5.62 8.27
C ILE A 73 12.40 -4.90 6.92
N LEU A 74 12.20 -5.68 5.86
CA LEU A 74 11.81 -5.18 4.55
C LEU A 74 10.29 -5.20 4.46
N ILE A 75 9.70 -4.06 4.11
CA ILE A 75 8.26 -3.97 3.91
C ILE A 75 8.00 -4.13 2.42
N LEU A 76 7.16 -5.10 2.06
CA LEU A 76 6.69 -5.30 0.71
C LEU A 76 5.25 -4.79 0.62
N LEU A 77 4.99 -3.85 -0.28
CA LEU A 77 3.67 -3.24 -0.47
C LEU A 77 2.99 -3.91 -1.65
N SER A 78 1.84 -4.55 -1.42
CA SER A 78 1.07 -5.16 -2.51
C SER A 78 0.64 -4.15 -3.56
N THR A 79 0.41 -4.65 -4.78
CA THR A 79 -0.24 -3.90 -5.86
C THR A 79 -1.62 -3.33 -5.49
N GLY A 80 -2.26 -3.86 -4.43
CA GLY A 80 -3.52 -3.34 -3.91
C GLY A 80 -3.37 -2.07 -3.05
N LEU A 81 -2.16 -1.72 -2.62
CA LEU A 81 -1.86 -0.52 -1.82
C LEU A 81 -1.20 0.59 -2.63
N THR A 82 -0.68 0.26 -3.82
CA THR A 82 0.06 1.19 -4.66
C THR A 82 -0.79 1.63 -5.85
N PHE A 83 -0.60 2.90 -6.23
CA PHE A 83 -1.13 3.47 -7.46
C PHE A 83 0.03 3.58 -8.43
N GLU A 84 -0.12 3.04 -9.62
CA GLU A 84 1.00 2.92 -10.57
C GLU A 84 0.61 3.41 -11.96
N LYS A 85 1.55 4.08 -12.64
CA LYS A 85 1.42 4.46 -14.04
C LYS A 85 2.76 4.35 -14.75
N GLU A 86 2.74 3.73 -15.93
CA GLU A 86 3.90 3.63 -16.81
C GLU A 86 3.88 4.73 -17.88
N PHE A 87 5.06 5.27 -18.15
CA PHE A 87 5.31 6.27 -19.17
C PHE A 87 6.34 5.72 -20.18
N PRO A 88 6.06 5.80 -21.48
CA PRO A 88 7.04 5.42 -22.51
C PRO A 88 8.28 6.33 -22.47
N ASP A 89 9.47 5.76 -22.65
CA ASP A 89 10.75 6.51 -22.78
C ASP A 89 10.78 7.47 -23.98
N THR A 90 9.79 7.39 -24.88
CA THR A 90 9.72 8.19 -26.11
C THR A 90 9.13 9.58 -25.91
N LEU A 91 8.60 9.89 -24.73
CA LEU A 91 8.01 11.20 -24.42
C LEU A 91 9.09 12.23 -24.08
N SER A 92 8.83 13.51 -24.39
CA SER A 92 9.72 14.59 -23.94
C SER A 92 9.63 14.73 -22.41
N SER A 93 10.73 15.12 -21.75
CA SER A 93 10.77 15.22 -20.28
C SER A 93 9.72 16.18 -19.70
N ILE A 94 9.34 17.21 -20.46
CA ILE A 94 8.32 18.20 -20.04
C ILE A 94 6.91 17.58 -20.05
N ASP A 95 6.60 16.73 -21.04
CA ASP A 95 5.31 16.06 -21.13
C ASP A 95 5.16 15.02 -20.01
N VAL A 96 6.25 14.32 -19.68
CA VAL A 96 6.29 13.34 -18.59
C VAL A 96 6.03 14.00 -17.23
N ASP A 97 6.71 15.10 -16.90
CA ASP A 97 6.50 15.80 -15.61
C ASP A 97 5.05 16.29 -15.44
N LYS A 98 4.43 16.74 -16.53
CA LYS A 98 3.02 17.16 -16.52
C LYS A 98 2.09 15.97 -16.27
N ASP A 99 2.31 14.88 -16.99
CA ASP A 99 1.46 13.69 -16.89
C ASP A 99 1.63 12.94 -15.56
N ILE A 100 2.81 13.05 -14.94
CA ILE A 100 3.06 12.58 -13.57
C ILE A 100 2.24 13.39 -12.58
N LYS A 101 2.26 14.72 -12.65
CA LYS A 101 1.44 15.57 -11.77
C LYS A 101 -0.05 15.29 -11.94
N GLU A 102 -0.53 15.18 -13.18
CA GLU A 102 -1.92 14.80 -13.45
C GLU A 102 -2.27 13.43 -12.87
N PHE A 103 -1.35 12.47 -12.92
CA PHE A 103 -1.54 11.17 -12.28
C PHE A 103 -1.62 11.29 -10.75
N ILE A 104 -0.67 12.00 -10.11
CA ILE A 104 -0.67 12.19 -8.66
C ILE A 104 -1.96 12.88 -8.18
N ASP A 105 -2.48 13.85 -8.93
CA ASP A 105 -3.76 14.52 -8.64
C ASP A 105 -4.99 13.59 -8.69
N THR A 106 -4.87 12.41 -9.31
CA THR A 106 -5.94 11.39 -9.34
C THR A 106 -5.89 10.40 -8.19
N VAL A 107 -4.75 10.31 -7.49
CA VAL A 107 -4.59 9.39 -6.35
C VAL A 107 -5.46 9.89 -5.19
N PRO A 108 -6.31 9.03 -4.60
CA PRO A 108 -7.40 9.46 -3.73
C PRO A 108 -6.96 9.72 -2.27
N PHE A 109 -5.81 10.35 -2.04
CA PHE A 109 -5.31 10.65 -0.69
C PHE A 109 -4.86 12.11 -0.54
N ASP A 110 -4.98 12.63 0.68
CA ASP A 110 -4.56 13.99 1.02
C ASP A 110 -3.03 14.14 1.04
N GLU A 111 -2.33 13.13 1.53
CA GLU A 111 -0.87 13.09 1.57
C GLU A 111 -0.35 11.83 0.88
N ILE A 112 0.49 12.03 -0.14
CA ILE A 112 1.01 10.97 -1.01
C ILE A 112 2.52 10.98 -0.96
N VAL A 113 3.12 9.78 -0.91
CA VAL A 113 4.51 9.57 -1.27
C VAL A 113 4.57 8.92 -2.63
N SER A 114 5.42 9.43 -3.52
CA SER A 114 5.67 8.80 -4.82
C SER A 114 7.14 8.71 -5.16
N ASN A 115 7.49 7.74 -6.00
CA ASN A 115 8.82 7.56 -6.54
C ASN A 115 8.75 7.15 -8.01
N ILE A 116 9.78 7.52 -8.77
CA ILE A 116 9.92 7.24 -10.20
C ILE A 116 11.00 6.18 -10.39
N TYR A 117 10.62 5.05 -10.95
CA TYR A 117 11.49 3.93 -11.26
C TYR A 117 11.79 3.89 -12.76
N LYS A 118 13.07 3.97 -13.12
CA LYS A 118 13.52 3.80 -14.51
C LYS A 118 13.89 2.35 -14.76
N LEU A 119 12.97 1.57 -15.32
CA LEU A 119 13.10 0.12 -15.52
C LEU A 119 12.79 -0.23 -16.98
N ASN A 120 13.60 -1.08 -17.60
CA ASN A 120 13.32 -1.66 -18.92
C ASN A 120 12.95 -0.64 -20.03
N LYS A 121 13.62 0.53 -20.06
CA LYS A 121 13.33 1.65 -20.99
C LYS A 121 11.91 2.22 -20.83
N LYS A 122 11.42 2.25 -19.60
CA LYS A 122 10.17 2.88 -19.20
C LYS A 122 10.39 3.63 -17.90
N GLU A 123 9.61 4.67 -17.69
CA GLU A 123 9.49 5.32 -16.40
C GLU A 123 8.19 4.88 -15.75
N LYS A 124 8.30 4.31 -14.55
CA LYS A 124 7.16 3.83 -13.78
C LYS A 124 7.04 4.66 -12.52
N VAL A 125 5.92 5.35 -12.37
CA VAL A 125 5.62 6.11 -11.16
C VAL A 125 4.76 5.27 -10.26
N VAL A 126 5.19 5.17 -9.00
CA VAL A 126 4.46 4.47 -7.94
C VAL A 126 4.13 5.49 -6.85
N ALA A 127 2.87 5.53 -6.43
CA ALA A 127 2.35 6.41 -5.40
C ALA A 127 1.59 5.63 -4.32
N ILE A 128 1.65 6.10 -3.07
CA ILE A 128 0.97 5.48 -1.93
C ILE A 128 0.49 6.53 -0.92
N ASN A 129 -0.52 6.19 -0.12
CA ASN A 129 -0.92 6.93 1.06
C ASN A 129 0.27 7.12 2.03
N LYS A 130 0.72 8.36 2.20
CA LYS A 130 1.85 8.71 3.07
C LYS A 130 1.59 8.33 4.52
N LYS A 131 0.37 8.56 5.01
CA LYS A 131 -0.01 8.31 6.40
C LYS A 131 0.16 6.83 6.76
N LEU A 132 -0.20 5.92 5.85
CA LEU A 132 -0.02 4.48 6.06
C LEU A 132 1.46 4.13 6.30
N CYS A 133 2.35 4.61 5.43
CA CYS A 133 3.79 4.36 5.56
C CYS A 133 4.37 4.94 6.85
N ASP A 134 4.01 6.19 7.19
CA ASP A 134 4.51 6.87 8.38
C ASP A 134 4.07 6.17 9.67
N GLU A 135 2.82 5.71 9.76
CA GLU A 135 2.33 5.03 10.95
C GLU A 135 2.97 3.65 11.10
N ILE A 136 3.15 2.90 10.00
CA ILE A 136 3.87 1.62 10.04
C ILE A 136 5.33 1.83 10.50
N LEU A 137 6.01 2.85 9.97
CA LEU A 137 7.36 3.24 10.40
C LEU A 137 7.42 3.55 11.90
N SER A 138 6.48 4.38 12.36
CA SER A 138 6.37 4.82 13.76
C SER A 138 6.14 3.63 14.70
N ILE A 139 5.21 2.74 14.36
CA ILE A 139 4.87 1.55 15.16
C ILE A 139 6.04 0.58 15.22
N LEU A 140 6.63 0.23 14.06
CA LEU A 140 7.75 -0.70 14.01
C LEU A 140 8.98 -0.14 14.74
N GLY A 141 9.23 1.17 14.64
CA GLY A 141 10.28 1.85 15.40
C GLY A 141 10.08 1.77 16.92
N LYS A 142 8.84 1.95 17.41
CA LYS A 142 8.49 1.75 18.83
C LYS A 142 8.69 0.31 19.30
N LEU A 143 8.47 -0.65 18.40
CA LEU A 143 8.73 -2.07 18.60
C LEU A 143 10.22 -2.45 18.38
N GLN A 144 11.10 -1.46 18.18
CA GLN A 144 12.55 -1.63 17.99
C GLN A 144 12.94 -2.38 16.70
N PHE A 145 12.04 -2.52 15.73
CA PHE A 145 12.39 -3.02 14.40
C PHE A 145 13.10 -1.94 13.59
N GLN A 146 14.08 -2.35 12.80
CA GLN A 146 14.75 -1.48 11.85
C GLN A 146 14.16 -1.69 10.45
N VAL A 147 13.28 -0.79 10.03
CA VAL A 147 12.75 -0.81 8.65
C VAL A 147 13.86 -0.43 7.69
N ILE A 148 14.18 -1.33 6.76
CA ILE A 148 15.29 -1.15 5.80
C ILE A 148 14.83 -0.64 4.44
N ALA A 149 13.58 -0.92 4.06
CA ALA A 149 12.99 -0.50 2.79
C ALA A 149 11.47 -0.68 2.79
N PHE A 150 10.78 0.14 1.99
CA PHE A 150 9.42 -0.10 1.50
C PHE A 150 9.50 -0.39 0.02
N VAL A 151 9.26 -1.62 -0.40
CA VAL A 151 9.41 -2.02 -1.80
C VAL A 151 8.02 -2.29 -2.37
N PRO A 152 7.61 -1.64 -3.46
CA PRO A 152 6.40 -2.03 -4.17
C PRO A 152 6.56 -3.44 -4.77
N GLU A 153 5.54 -4.28 -4.62
CA GLU A 153 5.50 -5.66 -5.15
C GLU A 153 5.78 -5.69 -6.65
N SER A 154 5.16 -4.77 -7.40
CA SER A 154 5.34 -4.66 -8.84
C SER A 154 6.79 -4.40 -9.24
N ILE A 155 7.51 -3.58 -8.47
CA ILE A 155 8.93 -3.31 -8.69
C ILE A 155 9.76 -4.55 -8.35
N ALA A 156 9.44 -5.25 -7.26
CA ALA A 156 10.11 -6.50 -6.91
C ALA A 156 9.98 -7.56 -8.02
N HIS A 157 8.80 -7.69 -8.63
CA HIS A 157 8.57 -8.60 -9.76
C HIS A 157 9.37 -8.24 -11.01
N GLU A 158 9.58 -6.94 -11.27
CA GLU A 158 10.32 -6.48 -12.45
C GLU A 158 11.84 -6.62 -12.30
N VAL A 159 12.38 -6.46 -11.08
CA VAL A 159 13.84 -6.44 -10.84
C VAL A 159 14.40 -7.78 -10.38
N VAL A 160 13.55 -8.70 -9.91
CA VAL A 160 13.95 -10.07 -9.51
C VAL A 160 13.21 -11.07 -10.40
N SER A 161 13.93 -11.64 -11.37
CA SER A 161 13.37 -12.55 -12.38
C SER A 161 12.66 -13.77 -11.77
N GLU A 162 13.12 -14.27 -10.63
CA GLU A 162 12.52 -15.40 -9.91
C GLU A 162 11.12 -15.09 -9.36
N LEU A 163 10.80 -13.81 -9.14
CA LEU A 163 9.51 -13.36 -8.63
C LEU A 163 8.52 -12.99 -9.74
N ALA A 164 8.92 -13.03 -11.01
CA ALA A 164 8.12 -12.52 -12.12
C ALA A 164 6.75 -13.20 -12.28
N ASN A 165 6.62 -14.47 -11.86
CA ASN A 165 5.39 -15.25 -12.01
C ASN A 165 4.74 -15.65 -10.69
N ASN A 166 5.45 -15.56 -9.57
CA ASN A 166 4.94 -15.94 -8.26
C ASN A 166 5.71 -15.21 -7.15
N LEU A 167 4.97 -14.73 -6.16
CA LEU A 167 5.56 -14.13 -4.97
C LEU A 167 6.16 -15.23 -4.08
N ASP A 168 7.49 -15.31 -4.05
CA ASP A 168 8.23 -16.20 -3.15
C ASP A 168 8.96 -15.40 -2.06
N LEU A 169 8.50 -15.52 -0.82
CA LEU A 169 9.05 -14.80 0.33
C LEU A 169 10.48 -15.23 0.68
N SER A 170 10.89 -16.45 0.32
CA SER A 170 12.27 -16.93 0.52
C SER A 170 13.26 -16.28 -0.46
N VAL A 171 12.81 -16.08 -1.71
CA VAL A 171 13.54 -15.34 -2.74
C VAL A 171 13.65 -13.87 -2.35
N LEU A 172 12.59 -13.26 -1.81
CA LEU A 172 12.61 -11.89 -1.30
C LEU A 172 13.62 -11.71 -0.16
N LEU A 173 13.67 -12.65 0.80
CA LEU A 173 14.67 -12.61 1.87
C LEU A 173 16.10 -12.70 1.33
N SER A 174 16.32 -13.56 0.34
CA SER A 174 17.64 -13.75 -0.27
C SER A 174 18.10 -12.53 -1.07
N ASN A 175 17.15 -11.77 -1.63
CA ASN A 175 17.38 -10.56 -2.41
C ASN A 175 17.17 -9.26 -1.62
N ALA A 176 16.97 -9.33 -0.30
CA ALA A 176 16.59 -8.16 0.49
C ALA A 176 17.58 -6.99 0.39
N ASP A 177 18.88 -7.27 0.36
CA ASP A 177 19.91 -6.23 0.20
C ASP A 177 19.85 -5.53 -1.17
N TYR A 178 19.61 -6.30 -2.24
CA TYR A 178 19.41 -5.75 -3.58
C TYR A 178 18.12 -4.94 -3.66
N LEU A 179 17.04 -5.40 -3.04
CA LEU A 179 15.73 -4.74 -3.06
C LEU A 179 15.72 -3.40 -2.29
N LYS A 180 16.61 -3.21 -1.31
CA LYS A 180 16.72 -1.93 -0.56
C LYS A 180 16.92 -0.73 -1.47
N GLN A 181 17.64 -0.89 -2.58
CA GLN A 181 17.92 0.22 -3.48
C GLN A 181 16.67 0.75 -4.21
N TYR A 182 15.60 -0.06 -4.24
CA TYR A 182 14.29 0.23 -4.84
C TYR A 182 13.25 0.67 -3.79
N SER A 183 13.69 1.05 -2.59
CA SER A 183 12.79 1.57 -1.56
C SER A 183 12.04 2.80 -2.07
N LEU A 184 10.71 2.79 -1.92
CA LEU A 184 9.79 3.87 -2.27
C LEU A 184 10.11 5.15 -1.50
N LEU A 185 10.60 5.02 -0.26
CA LEU A 185 10.93 6.16 0.62
C LEU A 185 12.38 6.66 0.47
N LYS A 186 13.07 6.31 -0.64
CA LYS A 186 14.49 6.66 -0.84
C LYS A 186 14.67 8.12 -1.27
N THR A 187 15.45 8.87 -0.52
CA THR A 187 15.53 10.34 -0.52
C THR A 187 15.88 11.02 -1.85
N GLU A 188 16.47 10.33 -2.83
CA GLU A 188 16.98 10.96 -4.07
C GLU A 188 15.89 11.18 -5.14
N ASN A 189 14.89 10.29 -5.22
CA ASN A 189 13.81 10.33 -6.23
C ASN A 189 12.41 10.28 -5.60
N THR A 190 12.33 10.42 -4.28
CA THR A 190 11.05 10.42 -3.56
C THR A 190 10.50 11.83 -3.50
N GLU A 191 9.28 12.00 -3.98
CA GLU A 191 8.53 13.23 -3.87
C GLU A 191 7.37 13.05 -2.90
N MET A 192 7.15 14.07 -2.06
CA MET A 192 6.03 14.12 -1.13
C MET A 192 5.04 15.16 -1.62
N TYR A 193 3.80 14.73 -1.78
CA TYR A 193 2.72 15.56 -2.27
C TYR A 193 1.68 15.76 -1.18
N LYS A 194 1.29 17.01 -0.97
CA LYS A 194 0.05 17.36 -0.29
C LYS A 194 -0.95 17.72 -1.37
N THR A 195 -1.94 16.87 -1.59
CA THR A 195 -3.01 17.23 -2.52
C THR A 195 -3.83 18.33 -1.84
N THR A 196 -4.16 19.38 -2.59
CA THR A 196 -5.04 20.46 -2.09
C THR A 196 -6.52 20.03 -2.18
N GLY A 197 -6.78 18.74 -1.95
CA GLY A 197 -7.99 18.04 -2.34
C GLY A 197 -9.28 18.65 -1.81
N LYS A 198 -9.97 19.44 -2.64
CA LYS A 198 -11.44 19.40 -2.64
C LYS A 198 -11.81 17.93 -2.81
N LYS A 199 -12.40 17.30 -1.79
CA LYS A 199 -13.19 16.05 -1.88
C LYS A 199 -14.13 16.10 -3.10
N LYS A 200 -13.64 15.77 -4.29
CA LYS A 200 -14.39 15.93 -5.55
C LYS A 200 -15.14 14.65 -5.92
N THR A 201 -14.83 13.54 -5.25
CA THR A 201 -15.42 12.23 -5.54
C THR A 201 -16.61 11.92 -4.63
N GLU A 202 -16.59 12.33 -3.36
CA GLU A 202 -17.75 12.14 -2.47
C GLU A 202 -18.99 12.91 -2.97
N LYS A 203 -18.85 14.19 -3.34
CA LYS A 203 -20.01 14.99 -3.76
C LYS A 203 -20.66 14.48 -5.03
N LYS A 204 -19.87 14.09 -6.05
CA LYS A 204 -20.43 13.56 -7.30
C LYS A 204 -21.09 12.19 -7.10
N ARG A 205 -20.46 11.32 -6.30
CA ARG A 205 -21.05 10.01 -5.92
C ARG A 205 -22.32 10.20 -5.10
N LEU A 206 -22.35 11.10 -4.12
CA LEU A 206 -23.55 11.44 -3.33
C LEU A 206 -24.68 12.03 -4.18
N ILE A 207 -24.37 12.91 -5.14
CA ILE A 207 -25.37 13.48 -6.05
C ILE A 207 -25.92 12.40 -6.98
N PHE A 208 -25.06 11.53 -7.53
CA PHE A 208 -25.49 10.40 -8.36
C PHE A 208 -26.36 9.41 -7.58
N LEU A 209 -25.93 9.04 -6.36
CA LEU A 209 -26.66 8.12 -5.48
C LEU A 209 -28.01 8.72 -5.03
N GLY A 210 -28.03 10.03 -4.75
CA GLY A 210 -29.27 10.76 -4.47
C GLY A 210 -30.23 10.74 -5.67
N GLY A 211 -29.72 10.94 -6.89
CA GLY A 211 -30.52 10.86 -8.12
C GLY A 211 -31.15 9.48 -8.32
N VAL A 212 -30.36 8.41 -8.17
CA VAL A 212 -30.86 7.02 -8.26
C VAL A 212 -31.90 6.73 -7.16
N PHE A 213 -31.67 7.20 -5.93
CA PHE A 213 -32.61 7.05 -4.82
C PHE A 213 -33.97 7.69 -5.11
N PHE A 214 -34.00 8.90 -5.67
CA PHE A 214 -35.25 9.57 -6.04
C PHE A 214 -35.99 8.87 -7.18
N ILE A 215 -35.28 8.31 -8.16
CA ILE A 215 -35.88 7.51 -9.24
C ILE A 215 -36.54 6.25 -8.67
N LEU A 216 -35.85 5.55 -7.77
CA LEU A 216 -36.40 4.36 -7.10
C LEU A 216 -37.63 4.70 -6.26
N LEU A 217 -37.62 5.83 -5.54
CA LEU A 217 -38.77 6.34 -4.80
C LEU A 217 -39.96 6.65 -5.71
N ALA A 218 -39.73 7.25 -6.88
CA ALA A 218 -40.79 7.54 -7.85
C ALA A 218 -41.41 6.26 -8.40
N ILE A 219 -40.59 5.27 -8.76
CA ILE A 219 -41.06 3.95 -9.20
C ILE A 219 -41.90 3.29 -8.10
N LEU A 220 -41.42 3.33 -6.85
CA LEU A 220 -42.15 2.78 -5.70
C LEU A 220 -43.51 3.48 -5.50
N MET A 221 -43.56 4.81 -5.65
CA MET A 221 -44.81 5.57 -5.51
C MET A 221 -45.83 5.20 -6.60
N VAL A 222 -45.37 5.04 -7.85
CA VAL A 222 -46.21 4.58 -8.97
C VAL A 222 -46.75 3.18 -8.72
N LEU A 223 -45.91 2.27 -8.21
CA LEU A 223 -46.36 0.92 -7.83
C LEU A 223 -47.38 0.96 -6.69
N LEU A 224 -47.18 1.79 -5.66
CA LEU A 224 -48.13 1.90 -4.56
C LEU A 224 -49.49 2.45 -5.02
N ILE A 225 -49.51 3.46 -5.89
CA ILE A 225 -50.76 4.06 -6.41
C ILE A 225 -51.44 3.12 -7.42
N GLY A 226 -50.66 2.48 -8.29
CA GLY A 226 -51.16 1.54 -9.30
C GLY A 226 -51.65 0.21 -8.72
N ASN A 227 -51.17 -0.15 -7.53
CA ASN A 227 -51.52 -1.39 -6.85
C ASN A 227 -52.46 -1.14 -5.64
N VAL A 228 -53.06 0.05 -5.51
CA VAL A 228 -54.19 0.26 -4.58
C VAL A 228 -55.39 -0.51 -5.14
N PRO A 229 -55.87 -1.57 -4.47
CA PRO A 229 -57.04 -2.29 -4.92
C PRO A 229 -58.24 -1.34 -4.99
N SER A 230 -58.97 -1.36 -6.10
CA SER A 230 -60.15 -0.55 -6.42
C SER A 230 -61.33 -0.67 -5.45
N ASN A 231 -61.16 -1.38 -4.33
CA ASN A 231 -62.22 -1.75 -3.39
C ASN A 231 -62.36 -0.75 -2.22
N LEU A 232 -61.57 0.34 -2.22
CA LEU A 232 -61.58 1.39 -1.17
C LEU A 232 -61.93 2.79 -1.71
N ARG A 233 -62.45 2.89 -2.94
CA ARG A 233 -63.05 4.13 -3.48
C ARG A 233 -64.57 4.05 -3.38
N GLN A 234 -65.10 4.21 -2.17
CA GLN A 234 -66.47 4.66 -1.92
C GLN A 234 -66.41 5.86 -0.97
#